data_AF-A0A1I1GWN9-F1
#
_entry.id   AF-A0A1I1GWN9-F1
#
_cell.length_a   1.000
_cell.length_b   1.000
_cell.length_c   1.000
_cell.angle_alpha   90.00
_cell.angle_beta   90.00
_cell.angle_gamma   90.00
#
_symmetry.space_group_name_H-M   'P 1'
#
loop_
_entity.id
_entity.type
_entity.pdbx_description
1 polymer ?
#
loop_
_entity_poly.entity_id
_entity_poly.type
_entity_poly.pdbx_seq_one_letter_code
_entity_poly.pdbx_strand_id
1 'polypeptide(L)' 'MRMSESKLPSPAGTTTGPSSRAANAEAVLAGLDGVLELLEKQSETSEPSYNAYCLLGLVRGKLAEVLREGGQR' A
#
# COMPACT_ATOMS: atom_id res chain seq x y z
N MET A 1 -21.46 -5.38 -52.88
CA MET A 1 -20.21 -6.07 -52.48
C MET A 1 -19.02 -5.17 -52.77
N ARG A 2 -18.53 -4.47 -51.73
CA ARG A 2 -17.19 -3.87 -51.66
C ARG A 2 -16.67 -4.13 -50.24
N MET A 3 -15.38 -4.40 -50.18
CA MET A 3 -14.69 -5.13 -49.12
C MET A 3 -14.31 -4.23 -47.92
N SER A 4 -14.44 -4.81 -46.73
CA SER A 4 -13.52 -4.75 -45.57
C SER A 4 -12.87 -3.41 -45.19
N GLU A 5 -13.41 -2.75 -44.15
CA GLU A 5 -12.61 -1.91 -43.25
C GLU A 5 -12.36 -2.67 -41.95
N SER A 6 -11.20 -3.34 -41.88
CA SER A 6 -10.62 -3.84 -40.63
C SER A 6 -10.05 -2.65 -39.85
N LYS A 7 -10.83 -2.09 -38.93
CA LYS A 7 -10.28 -1.19 -37.90
C LYS A 7 -10.21 -1.94 -36.58
N LEU A 8 -9.06 -2.58 -36.35
CA LEU A 8 -8.71 -3.02 -35.00
C LEU A 8 -8.68 -1.80 -34.07
N PRO A 9 -9.28 -1.85 -32.88
CA PRO A 9 -8.98 -0.88 -31.84
C PRO A 9 -7.51 -1.06 -31.44
N SER A 10 -6.73 0.03 -31.58
CA SER A 10 -5.40 0.14 -30.98
C SER A 10 -5.53 -0.06 -29.46
N PRO A 11 -4.65 -0.84 -28.81
CA PRO A 11 -4.55 -0.83 -27.36
C PRO A 11 -3.88 0.48 -26.93
N ALA A 12 -4.65 1.56 -26.90
CA ALA A 12 -4.29 2.76 -26.17
C ALA A 12 -4.36 2.43 -24.67
N GLY A 13 -3.25 2.67 -23.97
CA GLY A 13 -3.18 2.57 -22.52
C GLY A 13 -2.43 1.33 -22.06
N THR A 14 -1.10 1.39 -22.13
CA THR A 14 -0.22 0.71 -21.17
C THR A 14 -0.82 0.92 -19.78
N THR A 15 -1.43 -0.13 -19.24
CA THR A 15 -1.74 -0.23 -17.83
C THR A 15 -0.38 -0.11 -17.13
N THR A 16 -0.10 1.09 -16.63
CA THR A 16 1.04 1.30 -15.75
C THR A 16 0.49 0.91 -14.38
N GLY A 17 0.36 -0.40 -14.17
CA GLY A 17 0.06 -0.93 -12.85
C GLY A 17 1.10 -0.39 -11.86
N PRO A 18 0.74 -0.24 -10.57
CA PRO A 18 1.71 0.17 -9.56
C PRO A 18 2.95 -0.71 -9.68
N SER A 19 4.14 -0.10 -9.67
CA SER A 19 5.39 -0.86 -9.61
C SER A 19 5.25 -1.89 -8.49
N SER A 20 5.70 -3.13 -8.72
CA SER A 20 5.58 -4.20 -7.72
C SER A 20 6.08 -3.78 -6.34
N ARG A 21 7.06 -2.87 -6.29
CA ARG A 21 7.57 -2.23 -5.07
C ARG A 21 6.52 -1.38 -4.34
N ALA A 22 5.78 -0.54 -5.06
CA ALA A 22 4.72 0.28 -4.48
C ALA A 22 3.57 -0.60 -3.97
N ALA A 23 3.15 -1.59 -4.76
CA ALA A 23 2.12 -2.55 -4.33
C ALA A 23 2.54 -3.33 -3.07
N ASN A 24 3.81 -3.77 -3.01
CA ASN A 24 4.34 -4.45 -1.83
C ASN A 24 4.38 -3.52 -0.61
N ALA A 25 4.71 -2.25 -0.80
CA ALA A 25 4.79 -1.29 0.29
C ALA A 25 3.41 -0.95 0.86
N GLU A 26 2.41 -0.79 0.00
CA GLU A 26 1.00 -0.64 0.42
C GLU A 26 0.51 -1.88 1.18
N ALA A 27 0.87 -3.09 0.73
CA ALA A 27 0.54 -4.32 1.43
C ALA A 27 1.19 -4.39 2.83
N VAL A 28 2.44 -3.93 2.97
CA VAL A 28 3.10 -3.82 4.28
C VAL A 28 2.38 -2.80 5.18
N LEU A 29 2.02 -1.63 4.67
CA LEU A 29 1.25 -0.64 5.44
C LEU A 29 -0.09 -1.21 5.92
N ALA A 30 -0.84 -1.88 5.06
CA ALA A 30 -2.09 -2.53 5.42
C ALA A 30 -1.89 -3.63 6.49
N GLY A 31 -0.80 -4.39 6.40
CA GLY A 31 -0.41 -5.36 7.43
C GLY A 31 -0.12 -4.70 8.78
N LEU A 32 0.62 -3.59 8.77
CA LEU A 32 0.90 -2.80 9.98
C LEU A 32 -0.39 -2.23 10.60
N ASP A 33 -1.31 -1.74 9.78
CA ASP A 33 -2.61 -1.22 10.24
C ASP A 33 -3.41 -2.33 10.96
N GLY A 34 -3.42 -3.56 10.43
CA GLY A 34 -4.08 -4.69 11.09
C GLY A 34 -3.41 -5.11 12.42
N VAL A 35 -2.07 -5.08 12.49
CA VAL A 35 -1.34 -5.35 13.74
C VAL A 35 -1.61 -4.25 14.78
N LEU A 36 -1.66 -2.99 14.37
CA LEU A 36 -1.98 -1.87 15.24
C LEU A 36 -3.38 -1.99 15.83
N GLU A 37 -4.38 -2.38 15.03
CA GLU A 37 -5.75 -2.60 15.54
C GLU A 37 -5.80 -3.72 16.59
N LEU A 38 -5.01 -4.79 16.42
CA LEU A 38 -4.91 -5.86 17.41
C LEU A 38 -4.21 -5.37 18.68
N LEU A 39 -3.10 -4.65 18.54
CA LEU A 39 -2.31 -4.15 19.65
C LEU A 39 -3.06 -3.07 20.45
N GLU A 40 -3.89 -2.26 19.81
CA GLU A 40 -4.74 -1.27 20.49
C GLU A 40 -5.60 -1.96 21.56
N LYS A 41 -6.31 -3.02 21.19
CA LYS A 41 -7.16 -3.81 22.10
C LYS A 41 -6.34 -4.48 23.20
N GLN A 42 -5.17 -5.01 22.87
CA GLN A 42 -4.30 -5.70 23.85
C GLN A 42 -3.59 -4.73 24.80
N SER A 43 -3.36 -3.48 24.37
CA SER A 43 -2.63 -2.49 25.14
C SER A 43 -3.31 -2.11 26.45
N GLU A 44 -4.64 -2.27 26.54
CA GLU A 44 -5.42 -2.01 27.75
C GLU A 44 -5.02 -2.91 28.94
N THR A 45 -4.41 -4.07 28.66
CA THR A 45 -4.12 -5.09 29.67
C THR A 45 -2.66 -5.55 29.69
N SER A 46 -1.82 -5.05 28.78
CA SER A 46 -0.45 -5.51 28.58
C SER A 46 0.47 -4.33 28.24
N GLU A 47 1.38 -3.99 29.17
CA GLU A 47 2.40 -2.97 28.97
C GLU A 47 3.31 -3.28 27.75
N PRO A 48 3.78 -4.53 27.54
CA PRO A 48 4.50 -4.87 26.31
C PRO A 48 3.69 -4.60 25.03
N SER A 49 2.38 -4.86 25.05
CA SER A 49 1.50 -4.60 23.90
C SER A 49 1.31 -3.10 23.68
N TYR A 50 1.19 -2.30 24.75
CA TYR A 50 1.17 -0.84 24.66
C TYR A 50 2.47 -0.30 24.07
N ASN A 51 3.64 -0.75 24.56
CA ASN A 51 4.93 -0.35 24.04
C ASN A 51 5.07 -0.71 22.55
N ALA A 52 4.66 -1.92 22.16
CA ALA A 52 4.66 -2.34 20.76
C ALA A 52 3.72 -1.48 19.91
N TYR A 53 2.52 -1.16 20.39
CA TYR A 53 1.55 -0.30 19.70
C TYR A 53 2.16 1.07 19.37
N CYS A 54 2.74 1.73 20.38
CA CYS A 54 3.37 3.05 20.20
C CYS A 54 4.54 3.00 19.21
N LEU A 55 5.43 2.02 19.34
CA LEU A 55 6.61 1.89 18.49
C LEU A 55 6.24 1.54 17.03
N LEU A 56 5.30 0.60 16.82
CA LEU A 56 4.82 0.28 15.48
C LEU A 56 4.09 1.47 14.85
N GLY A 57 3.32 2.23 15.62
CA GLY A 57 2.61 3.41 15.13
C GLY A 57 3.56 4.44 14.55
N LEU A 58 4.70 4.66 15.23
CA LEU A 58 5.77 5.53 14.74
C LEU A 58 6.38 5.00 13.44
N VAL A 59 6.70 3.70 13.37
CA VAL A 59 7.26 3.06 12.18
C VAL A 59 6.30 3.15 10.99
N ARG A 60 5.02 2.87 11.21
CA ARG A 60 3.96 2.97 10.19
C ARG A 60 3.88 4.39 9.63
N GLY A 61 3.86 5.40 10.50
CA GLY A 61 3.86 6.81 10.09
C GLY A 61 5.08 7.18 9.24
N LYS A 62 6.27 6.79 9.68
CA LYS A 62 7.52 7.04 8.95
C LYS A 62 7.58 6.32 7.60
N LEU A 63 7.11 5.08 7.54
CA LEU A 63 7.04 4.34 6.29
C LEU A 63 6.10 5.02 5.29
N ALA A 64 4.93 5.48 5.73
CA ALA A 64 4.00 6.22 4.88
C ALA A 64 4.60 7.54 4.35
N GLU A 65 5.34 8.28 5.19
CA GLU A 65 6.07 9.47 4.76
C GLU A 65 7.10 9.14 3.66
N VAL A 66 7.93 8.12 3.87
CA VAL A 66 8.97 7.70 2.90
C VAL A 66 8.36 7.26 1.57
N LEU A 67 7.24 6.53 1.59
CA LEU A 67 6.56 6.10 0.37
C LEU A 67 5.97 7.26 -0.42
N ARG A 68 5.36 8.22 0.30
CA ARG A 68 4.86 9.45 -0.30
C ARG A 68 5.97 10.25 -0.97
N GLU A 69 7.14 10.37 -0.32
CA GLU A 69 8.31 11.08 -0.88
C GLU A 69 8.96 10.33 -2.04
N GLY A 70 9.02 8.99 -1.97
CA GLY A 70 9.58 8.13 -3.00
C GLY A 70 8.75 8.06 -4.28
N GLY A 71 7.44 8.27 -4.19
CA GLY A 71 6.53 8.34 -5.36
C GLY A 71 6.52 9.70 -6.08
N GLN A 72 7.18 10.72 -5.54
CA GLN A 72 7.27 12.07 -6.13
C GLN A 72 8.56 12.31 -6.93
N ARG A 73 9.45 11.31 -7.04
CA ARG A 73 10.70 11.35 -7.80
C ARG A 73 10.60 10.50 -9.06
#